data_AF-A0A0F9U352-F1
#
_entry.id   AF-A0A0F9U352-F1
#
_cell.length_a   1.000
_cell.length_b   1.000
_cell.length_c   1.000
_cell.angle_alpha   90.00
_cell.angle_beta   90.00
_cell.angle_gamma   90.00
#
_symmetry.space_group_name_H-M   'P 1'
#
loop_
_entity.id
_entity.type
_entity.pdbx_description
1 polymer ?
#
loop_
_entity_poly.entity_id
_entity_poly.type
_entity_poly.pdbx_seq_one_letter_code
_entity_poly.pdbx_strand_id
1 'polypeptide(L)'
;MPQETRPMKSETGWPIVHLNGGTAKSTTLKNGSGGTSSHWITGYQLDGALVKDDGFWLLRRSCLYFDTNDTWTAADGGSLLDIAAGANGHFAFEMWVNVPTATGAVAGLLTRAAVGTEGYTLEITAAGLAKFTIKDSSVSITITGGTSVFAGWHLITVVGERASATGLNLYIDGVSDATAVTTVAMTGAIDAAGAMICTGESNDDLFVGPIGFYTGANAVLSAATVLANYNEGLGRKYDGSETGLSLAWNNDEGTGTLCYEITNEDGYKSTVSGTAWSPSKQSGAVAAINKCGPPFYKKHEDDAINPLPSVGLFATAVETATGVLQPVMATFPQAIKIGRSNPVRILETDGAFSLILFGFTGDV
;
A
#
# COMPACT_ATOMS: atom_id res chain seq x y z
N MET A 1 -15.78 13.00 -2.17
CA MET A 1 -15.02 13.74 -1.14
C MET A 1 -15.77 13.61 0.18
N PRO A 2 -15.27 12.88 1.19
CA PRO A 2 -15.87 12.97 2.50
C PRO A 2 -15.49 14.34 3.08
N GLN A 3 -16.41 15.30 2.99
CA GLN A 3 -16.43 16.46 3.88
C GLN A 3 -17.05 15.98 5.20
N GLU A 4 -16.28 15.26 6.01
CA GLU A 4 -16.81 14.76 7.27
C GLU A 4 -16.96 15.92 8.25
N THR A 5 -18.21 16.35 8.47
CA THR A 5 -18.64 17.47 9.30
C THR A 5 -19.22 17.02 10.65
N ARG A 6 -19.13 15.72 10.96
CA ARG A 6 -19.64 15.18 12.21
C ARG A 6 -18.73 15.63 13.36
N PRO A 7 -19.27 16.17 14.46
CA PRO A 7 -18.48 16.43 15.66
C PRO A 7 -18.03 15.09 16.23
N MET A 8 -16.80 14.66 15.91
CA MET A 8 -16.17 13.50 16.50
C MET A 8 -15.88 13.81 17.97
N LYS A 9 -16.18 12.87 18.87
CA LYS A 9 -15.82 12.99 20.29
C LYS A 9 -14.32 13.31 20.37
N SER A 10 -13.92 14.23 21.24
CA SER A 10 -12.52 14.34 21.64
C SER A 10 -12.17 13.06 22.42
N GLU A 11 -11.77 12.00 21.72
CA GLU A 11 -11.57 10.70 22.34
C GLU A 11 -10.19 10.56 23.01
N THR A 12 -10.21 9.78 24.08
CA THR A 12 -9.13 9.51 25.03
C THR A 12 -7.74 9.39 24.41
N GLY A 13 -6.83 10.26 24.87
CA GLY A 13 -5.39 10.16 24.56
C GLY A 13 -4.94 10.83 23.26
N TRP A 14 -5.66 11.86 22.79
CA TRP A 14 -5.14 12.87 21.85
C TRP A 14 -5.17 14.27 22.54
N PRO A 15 -4.18 15.16 22.30
CA PRO A 15 -2.99 14.92 21.50
C PRO A 15 -2.03 13.91 22.17
N ILE A 16 -1.19 13.27 21.37
CA ILE A 16 -0.13 12.38 21.87
C ILE A 16 1.12 13.23 22.10
N VAL A 17 1.64 13.23 23.32
CA VAL A 17 2.85 13.98 23.68
C VAL A 17 4.01 13.02 23.87
N HIS A 18 5.16 13.34 23.28
CA HIS A 18 6.40 12.57 23.35
C HIS A 18 7.59 13.48 23.63
N LEU A 19 8.56 12.99 24.41
CA LEU A 19 9.82 13.67 24.66
C LEU A 19 10.98 12.76 24.24
N ASN A 20 11.79 13.20 23.28
CA ASN A 20 13.04 12.55 22.95
C ASN A 20 14.14 13.05 23.88
N GLY A 21 14.85 12.10 24.52
CA GLY A 21 15.95 12.38 25.44
C GLY A 21 17.30 12.62 24.76
N GLY A 22 17.34 12.80 23.43
CA GLY A 22 18.56 13.03 22.66
C GLY A 22 19.28 11.75 22.24
N THR A 23 18.54 10.68 21.95
CA THR A 23 19.11 9.44 21.41
C THR A 23 18.16 8.83 20.41
N ALA A 24 18.66 8.53 19.20
CA ALA A 24 17.88 7.93 18.15
C ALA A 24 17.33 6.57 18.58
N LYS A 25 16.00 6.41 18.48
CA LYS A 25 15.30 5.18 18.84
C LYS A 25 13.95 5.10 18.15
N SER A 26 13.44 3.88 18.05
CA SER A 26 12.05 3.65 17.67
C SER A 26 11.17 3.64 18.92
N THR A 27 10.12 4.45 18.95
CA THR A 27 9.19 4.52 20.08
C THR A 27 7.76 4.29 19.61
N THR A 28 7.06 3.40 20.32
CA THR A 28 5.60 3.28 20.22
C THR A 28 4.95 4.34 21.10
N LEU A 29 4.22 5.27 20.48
CA LEU A 29 3.56 6.36 21.17
C LEU A 29 2.13 6.02 21.59
N LYS A 30 1.43 5.22 20.75
CA LYS A 30 0.07 4.76 21.02
C LYS A 30 -0.14 3.38 20.42
N ASN A 31 -0.77 2.48 21.16
CA ASN A 31 -1.16 1.17 20.63
C ASN A 31 -2.21 1.31 19.51
N GLY A 32 -2.35 0.29 18.67
CA GLY A 32 -3.42 0.25 17.66
C GLY A 32 -4.78 0.44 18.32
N SER A 33 -5.69 1.13 17.63
CA SER A 33 -7.05 1.38 18.09
C SER A 33 -7.85 0.08 18.26
N GLY A 34 -7.50 -0.96 17.49
CA GLY A 34 -8.17 -2.26 17.50
C GLY A 34 -9.52 -2.23 16.80
N GLY A 35 -10.12 -3.40 16.59
CA GLY A 35 -11.43 -3.52 15.94
C GLY A 35 -11.46 -2.94 14.52
N THR A 36 -12.54 -2.24 14.18
CA THR A 36 -12.74 -1.54 12.89
C THR A 36 -12.23 -0.09 12.91
N SER A 37 -11.67 0.38 14.02
CA SER A 37 -11.26 1.77 14.21
C SER A 37 -9.83 2.00 13.78
N SER A 38 -9.52 3.14 13.14
CA SER A 38 -8.15 3.57 12.78
C SER A 38 -7.76 4.87 13.50
N HIS A 39 -6.46 5.09 13.70
CA HIS A 39 -5.97 6.41 14.12
C HIS A 39 -5.77 7.29 12.89
N TRP A 40 -6.09 8.57 13.02
CA TRP A 40 -5.92 9.57 11.96
C TRP A 40 -5.10 10.72 12.51
N ILE A 41 -3.92 10.96 11.94
CA ILE A 41 -3.02 12.05 12.36
C ILE A 41 -3.26 13.25 11.46
N THR A 42 -3.64 14.39 12.04
CA THR A 42 -3.99 15.61 11.30
C THR A 42 -2.86 16.63 11.28
N GLY A 43 -1.85 16.47 12.14
CA GLY A 43 -0.70 17.35 12.19
C GLY A 43 0.19 17.10 13.39
N TYR A 44 1.18 17.96 13.56
CA TYR A 44 2.10 17.91 14.69
C TYR A 44 2.57 19.31 15.11
N GLN A 45 3.02 19.40 16.37
CA GLN A 45 3.86 20.47 16.88
C GLN A 45 5.19 19.87 17.35
N LEU A 46 6.29 20.51 16.99
CA LEU A 46 7.64 20.10 17.36
C LEU A 46 8.36 21.28 18.03
N ASP A 47 8.83 21.07 19.27
CA ASP A 47 9.60 22.04 20.05
C ASP A 47 10.92 21.42 20.50
N GLY A 48 11.97 22.22 20.71
CA GLY A 48 13.23 21.75 21.31
C GLY A 48 14.49 22.31 20.64
N ALA A 49 15.64 21.88 21.15
CA ALA A 49 16.95 22.20 20.59
C ALA A 49 17.34 21.12 19.57
N LEU A 50 16.69 21.15 18.41
CA LEU A 50 17.10 20.32 17.27
C LEU A 50 18.44 20.82 16.76
N VAL A 51 19.42 19.93 16.63
CA VAL A 51 20.56 20.21 15.77
C VAL A 51 20.05 20.11 14.32
N LYS A 52 20.66 20.84 13.39
CA LYS A 52 20.37 20.70 11.97
C LYS A 52 20.34 19.21 11.59
N ASP A 53 19.28 18.79 10.90
CA ASP A 53 18.96 17.40 10.49
C ASP A 53 18.32 16.49 11.55
N ASP A 54 17.99 17.01 12.74
CA ASP A 54 17.21 16.27 13.74
C ASP A 54 15.69 16.39 13.56
N GLY A 55 14.97 15.32 13.89
CA GLY A 55 13.52 15.29 13.86
C GLY A 55 12.95 13.91 14.17
N PHE A 56 11.81 13.62 13.56
CA PHE A 56 11.18 12.32 13.66
C PHE A 56 10.60 11.87 12.33
N TRP A 57 10.43 10.56 12.25
CA TRP A 57 9.75 9.87 11.17
C TRP A 57 8.55 9.12 11.74
N LEU A 58 7.38 9.23 11.10
CA LEU A 58 6.25 8.39 11.44
C LEU A 58 6.48 6.98 10.88
N LEU A 59 6.65 6.01 11.77
CA LEU A 59 6.79 4.60 11.40
C LEU A 59 5.41 3.97 11.28
N ARG A 60 5.09 3.48 10.09
CA ARG A 60 3.91 2.66 9.84
C ARG A 60 4.34 1.20 9.64
N ARG A 61 3.57 0.21 10.13
CA ARG A 61 3.56 -1.07 9.40
C ARG A 61 3.06 -0.72 8.01
N SER A 62 3.73 -1.17 6.98
CA SER A 62 3.46 -0.70 5.61
C SER A 62 3.23 -1.83 4.63
N CYS A 63 3.70 -3.03 4.95
CA CYS A 63 3.67 -4.15 4.03
C CYS A 63 3.90 -5.49 4.75
N LEU A 64 3.58 -6.55 4.02
CA LEU A 64 3.99 -7.91 4.28
C LEU A 64 5.38 -8.13 3.67
N TYR A 65 6.22 -8.90 4.35
CA TYR A 65 7.54 -9.29 3.89
C TYR A 65 7.61 -10.81 3.73
N PHE A 66 8.15 -11.21 2.58
CA PHE A 66 8.30 -12.57 2.11
C PHE A 66 9.81 -12.79 1.86
N ASP A 67 10.38 -13.86 2.42
CA ASP A 67 11.80 -14.18 2.23
C ASP A 67 12.07 -15.63 1.82
N THR A 68 11.01 -16.39 1.56
CA THR A 68 11.03 -17.74 1.01
C THR A 68 9.70 -18.01 0.26
N ASN A 69 9.25 -19.27 0.19
CA ASN A 69 7.92 -19.69 -0.27
C ASN A 69 6.79 -19.26 0.69
N ASP A 70 6.92 -18.08 1.29
CA ASP A 70 5.91 -17.46 2.12
C ASP A 70 4.69 -17.15 1.27
N THR A 71 3.51 -17.19 1.88
CA THR A 71 2.28 -16.93 1.17
C THR A 71 1.40 -15.91 1.87
N TRP A 72 0.63 -15.20 1.06
CA TRP A 72 -0.57 -14.49 1.45
C TRP A 72 -1.73 -15.10 0.66
N THR A 73 -2.78 -15.53 1.35
CA THR A 73 -3.87 -16.30 0.76
C THR A 73 -5.21 -15.68 1.10
N ALA A 74 -5.96 -15.22 0.10
CA ALA A 74 -7.37 -14.86 0.21
C ALA A 74 -8.21 -16.03 -0.29
N ALA A 75 -8.82 -16.77 0.64
CA ALA A 75 -9.62 -17.95 0.34
C ALA A 75 -10.98 -17.57 -0.23
N ASP A 76 -11.40 -18.15 -1.36
CA ASP A 76 -12.66 -17.80 -2.01
C ASP A 76 -13.90 -18.09 -1.15
N GLY A 77 -14.66 -17.04 -0.86
CA GLY A 77 -15.74 -17.01 0.15
C GLY A 77 -17.13 -17.06 -0.47
N GLY A 78 -17.22 -17.53 -1.72
CA GLY A 78 -18.46 -17.55 -2.49
C GLY A 78 -18.42 -16.57 -3.64
N SER A 79 -17.57 -16.84 -4.62
CA SER A 79 -17.42 -16.12 -5.90
C SER A 79 -16.98 -14.65 -5.81
N LEU A 80 -16.49 -14.19 -4.66
CA LEU A 80 -16.05 -12.80 -4.48
C LEU A 80 -14.81 -12.46 -5.28
N LEU A 81 -14.01 -13.47 -5.62
CA LEU A 81 -12.84 -13.33 -6.47
C LEU A 81 -13.16 -13.56 -7.96
N ASP A 82 -14.40 -13.97 -8.28
CA ASP A 82 -14.85 -14.21 -9.66
C ASP A 82 -15.02 -12.93 -10.46
N ILE A 83 -14.77 -13.08 -11.76
CA ILE A 83 -15.00 -12.02 -12.71
C ILE A 83 -16.13 -12.49 -13.63
N ALA A 84 -17.28 -11.82 -13.53
CA ALA A 84 -18.46 -12.17 -14.31
C ALA A 84 -18.22 -12.10 -15.84
N ALA A 85 -19.19 -12.59 -16.60
CA ALA A 85 -19.18 -12.50 -18.05
C ALA A 85 -19.62 -11.10 -18.56
N GLY A 86 -19.20 -10.77 -19.79
CA GLY A 86 -19.69 -9.58 -20.52
C GLY A 86 -19.48 -8.24 -19.81
N ALA A 87 -20.44 -7.32 -19.95
CA ALA A 87 -20.36 -5.95 -19.44
C ALA A 87 -20.38 -5.85 -17.89
N ASN A 88 -20.81 -6.90 -17.19
CA ASN A 88 -20.70 -6.96 -15.73
C ASN A 88 -19.37 -7.56 -15.28
N GLY A 89 -18.54 -8.02 -16.21
CA GLY A 89 -17.25 -8.65 -15.93
C GLY A 89 -16.09 -7.69 -15.84
N HIS A 90 -16.29 -6.37 -15.92
CA HIS A 90 -15.17 -5.45 -15.82
C HIS A 90 -14.43 -5.67 -14.50
N PHE A 91 -13.11 -5.46 -14.52
CA PHE A 91 -12.28 -5.63 -13.35
C PHE A 91 -11.11 -4.65 -13.34
N ALA A 92 -10.57 -4.42 -12.16
CA ALA A 92 -9.23 -3.89 -11.99
C ALA A 92 -8.54 -4.53 -10.80
N PHE A 93 -7.22 -4.57 -10.87
CA PHE A 93 -6.35 -5.01 -9.79
C PHE A 93 -5.32 -3.91 -9.53
N GLU A 94 -5.12 -3.56 -8.27
CA GLU A 94 -4.08 -2.63 -7.84
C GLU A 94 -3.25 -3.29 -6.75
N MET A 95 -1.94 -3.33 -6.92
CA MET A 95 -1.01 -3.84 -5.91
C MET A 95 0.25 -3.01 -5.88
N TRP A 96 0.62 -2.61 -4.67
CA TRP A 96 1.94 -2.12 -4.43
C TRP A 96 2.90 -3.26 -4.13
N VAL A 97 4.05 -3.27 -4.80
CA VAL A 97 5.08 -4.29 -4.64
C VAL A 97 6.47 -3.68 -4.63
N ASN A 98 7.39 -4.28 -3.87
CA ASN A 98 8.81 -4.05 -4.04
C ASN A 98 9.54 -5.38 -4.17
N VAL A 99 10.25 -5.52 -5.29
CA VAL A 99 11.17 -6.61 -5.58
C VAL A 99 12.58 -6.03 -5.56
N PRO A 100 13.31 -6.11 -4.43
CA PRO A 100 14.55 -5.38 -4.24
C PRO A 100 15.69 -5.87 -5.12
N THR A 101 15.66 -7.14 -5.51
CA THR A 101 16.69 -7.79 -6.31
C THR A 101 16.28 -7.86 -7.78
N ALA A 102 17.21 -7.53 -8.68
CA ALA A 102 16.99 -7.65 -10.12
C ALA A 102 17.31 -9.07 -10.64
N THR A 103 16.99 -10.08 -9.83
CA THR A 103 17.32 -11.48 -10.11
C THR A 103 16.05 -12.31 -10.09
N GLY A 104 15.95 -13.29 -11.00
CA GLY A 104 14.84 -14.24 -11.00
C GLY A 104 13.52 -13.68 -11.51
N ALA A 105 12.58 -14.56 -11.79
CA ALA A 105 11.19 -14.21 -12.06
C ALA A 105 10.37 -14.45 -10.79
N VAL A 106 9.37 -13.62 -10.55
CA VAL A 106 8.33 -13.86 -9.54
C VAL A 106 7.12 -14.44 -10.25
N ALA A 107 7.06 -15.77 -10.33
CA ALA A 107 6.04 -16.47 -11.12
C ALA A 107 4.67 -16.46 -10.44
N GLY A 108 4.64 -16.27 -9.12
CA GLY A 108 3.43 -16.30 -8.30
C GLY A 108 3.10 -14.97 -7.62
N LEU A 109 3.40 -13.80 -8.22
CA LEU A 109 3.18 -12.52 -7.53
C LEU A 109 1.72 -12.38 -7.10
N LEU A 110 0.78 -12.74 -7.97
CA LEU A 110 -0.61 -12.98 -7.57
C LEU A 110 -1.25 -13.98 -8.52
N THR A 111 -1.78 -15.07 -7.99
CA THR A 111 -2.39 -16.15 -8.77
C THR A 111 -3.77 -16.45 -8.25
N ARG A 112 -4.74 -16.56 -9.15
CA ARG A 112 -5.98 -17.25 -8.90
C ARG A 112 -6.10 -18.35 -9.95
N ALA A 113 -5.83 -19.58 -9.49
CA ALA A 113 -5.54 -20.77 -10.28
C ALA A 113 -4.19 -20.77 -11.00
N ALA A 114 -3.78 -21.98 -11.43
CA ALA A 114 -2.48 -22.20 -12.07
C ALA A 114 -2.44 -21.63 -13.49
N VAL A 115 -1.24 -21.31 -13.96
CA VAL A 115 -1.04 -20.86 -15.34
C VAL A 115 -1.60 -21.91 -16.32
N GLY A 116 -2.50 -21.46 -17.21
CA GLY A 116 -3.10 -22.31 -18.22
C GLY A 116 -4.44 -22.95 -17.83
N THR A 117 -4.93 -22.74 -16.60
CA THR A 117 -6.33 -23.01 -16.24
C THR A 117 -7.17 -21.74 -16.33
N GLU A 118 -8.49 -21.87 -16.20
CA GLU A 118 -9.36 -20.71 -16.02
C GLU A 118 -8.94 -19.94 -14.76
N GLY A 119 -8.80 -18.62 -14.88
CA GLY A 119 -8.27 -17.76 -13.81
C GLY A 119 -7.42 -16.62 -14.29
N TYR A 120 -6.64 -16.05 -13.37
CA TYR A 120 -5.73 -14.95 -13.65
C TYR A 120 -4.43 -15.06 -12.87
N THR A 121 -3.37 -14.49 -13.44
CA THR A 121 -2.04 -14.53 -12.85
C THR A 121 -1.29 -13.26 -13.20
N LEU A 122 -0.78 -12.58 -12.18
CA LEU A 122 0.21 -11.52 -12.27
C LEU A 122 1.58 -12.10 -11.87
N GLU A 123 2.57 -11.85 -12.71
CA GLU A 123 3.96 -12.30 -12.56
C GLU A 123 4.91 -11.12 -12.78
N ILE A 124 6.13 -11.23 -12.28
CA ILE A 124 7.26 -10.40 -12.71
C ILE A 124 8.24 -11.31 -13.46
N THR A 125 8.51 -10.98 -14.72
CA THR A 125 9.46 -11.76 -15.54
C THR A 125 10.89 -11.61 -15.03
N ALA A 126 11.80 -12.47 -15.49
CA ALA A 126 13.23 -12.34 -15.17
C ALA A 126 13.88 -11.03 -15.66
N ALA A 127 13.20 -10.28 -16.55
CA ALA A 127 13.60 -8.95 -16.99
C ALA A 127 13.03 -7.82 -16.11
N GLY A 128 12.27 -8.15 -15.06
CA GLY A 128 11.61 -7.18 -14.18
C GLY A 128 10.31 -6.64 -14.74
N LEU A 129 9.78 -7.20 -15.83
CA LEU A 129 8.54 -6.70 -16.44
C LEU A 129 7.32 -7.36 -15.80
N ALA A 130 6.32 -6.57 -15.41
CA ALA A 130 5.04 -7.07 -14.98
C ALA A 130 4.32 -7.76 -16.16
N LYS A 131 3.82 -8.96 -15.94
CA LYS A 131 3.09 -9.76 -16.92
C LYS A 131 1.79 -10.24 -16.30
N PHE A 132 0.67 -9.92 -16.93
CA PHE A 132 -0.64 -10.37 -16.50
C PHE A 132 -1.25 -11.30 -17.55
N THR A 133 -1.72 -12.45 -17.09
CA THR A 133 -2.46 -13.41 -17.91
C THR A 133 -3.82 -13.64 -17.30
N ILE A 134 -4.86 -13.66 -18.14
CA ILE A 134 -6.22 -14.00 -17.76
C ILE A 134 -6.81 -14.96 -18.78
N LYS A 135 -7.55 -15.95 -18.30
CA LYS A 135 -8.05 -17.03 -19.12
C LYS A 135 -9.44 -17.45 -18.68
N ASP A 136 -10.37 -17.50 -19.63
CA ASP A 136 -11.64 -18.22 -19.49
C ASP A 136 -11.52 -19.63 -20.09
N SER A 137 -12.61 -20.39 -20.10
CA SER A 137 -12.66 -21.74 -20.68
C SER A 137 -12.22 -21.84 -22.14
N SER A 138 -12.18 -20.74 -22.90
CA SER A 138 -11.97 -20.71 -24.36
C SER A 138 -10.83 -19.81 -24.81
N VAL A 139 -10.60 -18.70 -24.13
CA VAL A 139 -9.68 -17.62 -24.55
C VAL A 139 -8.69 -17.32 -23.43
N SER A 140 -7.43 -17.14 -23.81
CA SER A 140 -6.35 -16.68 -22.93
C SER A 140 -5.79 -15.38 -23.49
N ILE A 141 -5.69 -14.36 -22.65
CA ILE A 141 -5.08 -13.07 -22.98
C ILE A 141 -3.90 -12.85 -22.05
N THR A 142 -2.77 -12.42 -22.61
CA THR A 142 -1.59 -12.01 -21.85
C THR A 142 -1.18 -10.61 -22.27
N ILE A 143 -0.80 -9.80 -21.29
CA ILE A 143 -0.19 -8.49 -21.48
C ILE A 143 1.11 -8.44 -20.68
N THR A 144 2.16 -7.89 -21.29
CA THR A 144 3.46 -7.69 -20.64
C THR A 144 3.83 -6.22 -20.77
N GLY A 145 4.27 -5.65 -19.65
CA GLY A 145 4.75 -4.28 -19.56
C GLY A 145 6.07 -4.04 -20.29
N GLY A 146 6.44 -2.76 -20.40
CA GLY A 146 7.73 -2.31 -20.89
C GLY A 146 8.64 -1.77 -19.79
N THR A 147 8.08 -1.39 -18.64
CA THR A 147 8.80 -0.80 -17.52
C THR A 147 9.23 -1.88 -16.53
N SER A 148 10.51 -1.84 -16.12
CA SER A 148 11.02 -2.73 -15.07
C SER A 148 10.54 -2.28 -13.69
N VAL A 149 10.08 -3.23 -12.89
CA VAL A 149 9.63 -3.05 -11.49
C VAL A 149 10.62 -3.62 -10.47
N PHE A 150 11.87 -3.88 -10.88
CA PHE A 150 12.93 -4.25 -9.96
C PHE A 150 13.51 -3.04 -9.25
N ALA A 151 14.03 -3.28 -8.04
CA ALA A 151 14.79 -2.31 -7.25
C ALA A 151 14.00 -1.05 -6.87
N GLY A 152 12.78 -1.22 -6.39
CA GLY A 152 11.94 -0.10 -5.96
C GLY A 152 10.53 -0.53 -5.57
N TRP A 153 9.78 0.40 -5.01
CA TRP A 153 8.33 0.24 -4.82
C TRP A 153 7.60 0.73 -6.07
N HIS A 154 6.72 -0.12 -6.59
CA HIS A 154 5.90 0.20 -7.75
C HIS A 154 4.43 -0.09 -7.48
N LEU A 155 3.56 0.74 -8.04
CA LEU A 155 2.14 0.42 -8.15
C LEU A 155 1.90 -0.28 -9.50
N ILE A 156 1.51 -1.54 -9.44
CA ILE A 156 1.07 -2.29 -10.62
C ILE A 156 -0.45 -2.24 -10.65
N THR A 157 -1.01 -1.68 -11.72
CA THR A 157 -2.45 -1.64 -11.95
C THR A 157 -2.81 -2.32 -13.26
N VAL A 158 -3.70 -3.31 -13.19
CA VAL A 158 -4.29 -3.95 -14.37
C VAL A 158 -5.76 -3.56 -14.44
N VAL A 159 -6.23 -3.10 -15.60
CA VAL A 159 -7.64 -2.74 -15.84
C VAL A 159 -8.16 -3.56 -17.00
N GLY A 160 -9.29 -4.24 -16.81
CA GLY A 160 -9.94 -5.09 -17.81
C GLY A 160 -11.36 -4.65 -18.15
N GLU A 161 -11.51 -4.01 -19.30
CA GLU A 161 -12.81 -3.71 -19.92
C GLU A 161 -13.26 -4.87 -20.82
N ARG A 162 -13.91 -5.87 -20.21
CA ARG A 162 -14.35 -7.12 -20.87
C ARG A 162 -15.19 -7.02 -22.15
N ALA A 163 -15.84 -5.88 -22.40
CA ALA A 163 -16.62 -5.66 -23.62
C ALA A 163 -15.77 -5.15 -24.80
N SER A 164 -14.46 -4.96 -24.60
CA SER A 164 -13.53 -4.39 -25.57
C SER A 164 -12.44 -5.39 -25.96
N ALA A 165 -12.11 -5.46 -27.26
CA ALA A 165 -11.00 -6.25 -27.78
C ALA A 165 -9.61 -5.65 -27.42
N THR A 166 -9.57 -4.40 -26.97
CA THR A 166 -8.37 -3.74 -26.42
C THR A 166 -8.59 -3.31 -24.96
N GLY A 167 -9.47 -4.02 -24.26
CA GLY A 167 -9.93 -3.63 -22.94
C GLY A 167 -8.95 -3.89 -21.80
N LEU A 168 -7.88 -4.67 -22.05
CA LEU A 168 -6.90 -4.99 -21.02
C LEU A 168 -5.72 -4.01 -21.09
N ASN A 169 -5.52 -3.27 -20.00
CA ASN A 169 -4.49 -2.25 -19.87
C ASN A 169 -3.65 -2.52 -18.63
N LEU A 170 -2.35 -2.29 -18.75
CA LEU A 170 -1.38 -2.38 -17.66
C LEU A 170 -0.77 -1.00 -17.45
N TYR A 171 -0.74 -0.59 -16.20
CA TYR A 171 -0.14 0.65 -15.75
C TYR A 171 0.93 0.34 -14.71
N ILE A 172 2.03 1.06 -14.81
CA ILE A 172 3.10 1.07 -13.80
C ILE A 172 3.20 2.50 -13.32
N ASP A 173 3.13 2.69 -12.00
CA ASP A 173 3.33 3.97 -11.34
C ASP A 173 2.42 5.09 -11.86
N GLY A 174 1.13 4.75 -12.08
CA GLY A 174 0.14 5.72 -12.56
C GLY A 174 0.20 6.00 -14.06
N VAL A 175 1.15 5.40 -14.79
CA VAL A 175 1.39 5.65 -16.22
C VAL A 175 1.04 4.40 -17.03
N SER A 176 0.42 4.58 -18.20
CA SER A 176 0.12 3.47 -19.11
C SER A 176 1.43 2.85 -19.61
N ASP A 177 1.59 1.56 -19.38
CA ASP A 177 2.81 0.82 -19.70
C ASP A 177 2.57 -0.16 -20.87
N ALA A 178 1.38 -0.77 -20.92
CA ALA A 178 0.97 -1.58 -22.05
C ALA A 178 -0.57 -1.59 -22.22
N THR A 179 -1.00 -1.84 -23.45
CA THR A 179 -2.40 -2.18 -23.79
C THR A 179 -2.40 -3.47 -24.60
N ALA A 180 -3.26 -4.41 -24.25
CA ALA A 180 -3.38 -5.65 -25.00
C ALA A 180 -4.05 -5.36 -26.35
N VAL A 181 -3.42 -5.85 -27.42
CA VAL A 181 -3.98 -5.80 -28.76
C VAL A 181 -4.47 -7.21 -29.10
N THR A 182 -5.64 -7.59 -28.60
CA THR A 182 -6.26 -8.86 -29.02
C THR A 182 -7.31 -8.59 -30.08
N THR A 183 -7.52 -9.56 -30.96
CA THR A 183 -8.61 -9.53 -31.95
C THR A 183 -9.90 -10.16 -31.42
N VAL A 184 -9.90 -10.60 -30.15
CA VAL A 184 -10.98 -11.37 -29.53
C VAL A 184 -11.28 -10.78 -28.15
N ALA A 185 -12.53 -10.40 -27.92
CA ALA A 185 -13.02 -9.98 -26.60
C ALA A 185 -13.13 -11.18 -25.67
N MET A 186 -12.67 -11.05 -24.42
CA MET A 186 -12.82 -12.09 -23.42
C MET A 186 -14.21 -11.99 -22.77
N THR A 187 -15.20 -12.69 -23.32
CA THR A 187 -16.60 -12.54 -22.88
C THR A 187 -17.05 -13.57 -21.86
N GLY A 188 -16.37 -14.71 -21.71
CA GLY A 188 -16.76 -15.80 -20.78
C GLY A 188 -16.45 -15.47 -19.32
N ALA A 189 -17.21 -15.99 -18.36
CA ALA A 189 -16.88 -15.77 -16.95
C ALA A 189 -15.47 -16.33 -16.61
N ILE A 190 -14.88 -15.79 -15.55
CA ILE A 190 -13.64 -16.30 -14.93
C ILE A 190 -14.02 -16.81 -13.56
N ASP A 191 -14.38 -18.09 -13.52
CA ASP A 191 -14.73 -18.87 -12.33
C ASP A 191 -13.61 -19.86 -12.06
N ALA A 192 -12.53 -19.31 -11.49
CA ALA A 192 -11.38 -20.09 -11.09
C ALA A 192 -11.63 -20.61 -9.68
N ALA A 193 -12.01 -21.89 -9.57
CA ALA A 193 -12.14 -22.53 -8.26
C ALA A 193 -10.85 -22.37 -7.46
N GLY A 194 -10.93 -21.69 -6.30
CA GLY A 194 -9.84 -21.61 -5.34
C GLY A 194 -9.44 -20.20 -4.93
N ALA A 195 -8.43 -20.16 -4.05
CA ALA A 195 -7.94 -18.94 -3.44
C ALA A 195 -7.14 -18.06 -4.41
N MET A 196 -7.10 -16.77 -4.10
CA MET A 196 -6.10 -15.85 -4.64
C MET A 196 -4.86 -15.88 -3.74
N ILE A 197 -3.70 -16.14 -4.32
CA ILE A 197 -2.45 -16.41 -3.59
C ILE A 197 -1.35 -15.53 -4.14
N CYS A 198 -0.68 -14.79 -3.25
CA CYS A 198 0.62 -14.19 -3.50
C CYS A 198 1.67 -15.09 -2.86
N THR A 199 2.70 -15.46 -3.63
CA THR A 199 3.77 -16.37 -3.19
C THR A 199 5.12 -15.68 -3.37
N GLY A 200 5.92 -15.69 -2.30
CA GLY A 200 7.32 -15.28 -2.36
C GLY A 200 8.16 -16.35 -3.07
N GLU A 201 9.29 -15.93 -3.65
CA GLU A 201 10.20 -16.84 -4.32
C GLU A 201 11.38 -17.18 -3.41
N SER A 202 11.94 -18.38 -3.57
CA SER A 202 12.92 -18.93 -2.63
C SER A 202 14.23 -18.15 -2.51
N ASN A 203 14.52 -17.22 -3.43
CA ASN A 203 15.79 -16.49 -3.49
C ASN A 203 15.64 -14.96 -3.53
N ASP A 204 14.41 -14.44 -3.47
CA ASP A 204 14.16 -13.01 -3.63
C ASP A 204 13.29 -12.51 -2.48
N ASP A 205 13.73 -11.40 -1.87
CA ASP A 205 12.90 -10.65 -0.94
C ASP A 205 11.69 -10.10 -1.73
N LEU A 206 10.50 -10.22 -1.18
CA LEU A 206 9.30 -9.61 -1.76
C LEU A 206 8.55 -8.84 -0.68
N PHE A 207 8.21 -7.59 -0.98
CA PHE A 207 7.38 -6.76 -0.13
C PHE A 207 6.05 -6.47 -0.81
N VAL A 208 4.98 -6.70 -0.07
CA VAL A 208 3.61 -6.55 -0.58
C VAL A 208 2.88 -5.50 0.25
N GLY A 209 2.56 -4.39 -0.39
CA GLY A 209 1.76 -3.31 0.17
C GLY A 209 0.26 -3.56 0.04
N PRO A 210 -0.56 -2.49 0.03
CA PRO A 210 -2.00 -2.61 -0.19
C PRO A 210 -2.35 -3.32 -1.50
N ILE A 211 -3.40 -4.14 -1.44
CA ILE A 211 -4.01 -4.84 -2.58
C ILE A 211 -5.47 -4.40 -2.67
N GLY A 212 -5.91 -3.98 -3.86
CA GLY A 212 -7.30 -3.68 -4.19
C GLY A 212 -7.76 -4.52 -5.37
N PHE A 213 -8.98 -5.06 -5.25
CA PHE A 213 -9.63 -5.82 -6.31
C PHE A 213 -11.01 -5.23 -6.59
N TYR A 214 -11.20 -4.80 -7.83
CA TYR A 214 -12.40 -4.14 -8.32
C TYR A 214 -13.09 -5.09 -9.29
N THR A 215 -14.38 -5.33 -9.13
CA THR A 215 -15.18 -6.14 -10.05
C THR A 215 -16.56 -5.53 -10.29
N GLY A 216 -17.17 -5.87 -11.43
CA GLY A 216 -18.51 -5.38 -11.79
C GLY A 216 -18.48 -4.20 -12.75
N ALA A 217 -19.67 -3.66 -13.07
CA ALA A 217 -19.84 -2.63 -14.10
C ALA A 217 -19.04 -1.34 -13.86
N ASN A 218 -18.69 -1.03 -12.61
CA ASN A 218 -17.98 0.19 -12.23
C ASN A 218 -16.48 -0.04 -11.94
N ALA A 219 -15.93 -1.21 -12.29
CA ALA A 219 -14.55 -1.57 -11.99
C ALA A 219 -13.51 -1.07 -13.00
N VAL A 220 -13.94 -0.40 -14.09
CA VAL A 220 -13.01 0.17 -15.08
C VAL A 220 -12.41 1.46 -14.53
N LEU A 221 -11.20 1.37 -13.98
CA LEU A 221 -10.47 2.54 -13.50
C LEU A 221 -9.99 3.39 -14.68
N SER A 222 -10.28 4.69 -14.64
CA SER A 222 -9.75 5.64 -15.62
C SER A 222 -8.26 5.89 -15.39
N ALA A 223 -7.50 6.25 -16.43
CA ALA A 223 -6.09 6.62 -16.28
C ALA A 223 -5.86 7.74 -15.25
N ALA A 224 -6.79 8.69 -15.13
CA ALA A 224 -6.73 9.74 -14.12
C ALA A 224 -6.92 9.19 -12.69
N THR A 225 -7.80 8.21 -12.53
CA THR A 225 -7.99 7.49 -11.26
C THR A 225 -6.74 6.70 -10.89
N VAL A 226 -6.16 5.95 -11.82
CA VAL A 226 -4.93 5.19 -11.59
C VAL A 226 -3.77 6.11 -11.20
N LEU A 227 -3.63 7.26 -11.87
CA LEU A 227 -2.62 8.26 -11.52
C LEU A 227 -2.89 8.90 -10.14
N ALA A 228 -4.15 9.19 -9.80
CA ALA A 228 -4.50 9.71 -8.48
C ALA A 228 -4.14 8.70 -7.38
N ASN A 229 -4.51 7.44 -7.58
CA ASN A 229 -4.21 6.31 -6.70
C ASN A 229 -2.69 6.13 -6.49
N TYR A 230 -1.89 6.28 -7.56
CA TYR A 230 -0.43 6.27 -7.46
C TYR A 230 0.10 7.46 -6.65
N ASN A 231 -0.42 8.67 -6.89
CA ASN A 231 0.06 9.89 -6.23
C ASN A 231 -0.25 9.93 -4.72
N GLU A 232 -1.23 9.15 -4.25
CA GLU A 232 -1.43 8.90 -2.81
C GLU A 232 -0.29 8.06 -2.19
N GLY A 233 0.50 7.37 -3.02
CA GLY A 233 1.68 6.59 -2.65
C GLY A 233 1.35 5.29 -1.90
N LEU A 234 2.37 4.59 -1.38
CA LEU A 234 2.16 3.44 -0.47
C LEU A 234 1.38 3.81 0.81
N GLY A 235 1.30 5.11 1.11
CA GLY A 235 0.53 5.60 2.23
C GLY A 235 -0.97 5.49 2.05
N ARG A 236 -1.44 5.28 0.80
CA ARG A 236 -2.83 5.04 0.48
C ARG A 236 -3.38 3.87 1.29
N LYS A 237 -4.57 4.07 1.83
CA LYS A 237 -5.34 3.04 2.51
C LYS A 237 -6.71 3.00 1.90
N TYR A 238 -7.12 1.80 1.51
CA TYR A 238 -8.50 1.54 1.21
C TYR A 238 -9.34 1.81 2.46
N ASP A 239 -10.50 2.41 2.24
CA ASP A 239 -11.53 2.58 3.25
C ASP A 239 -12.88 1.98 2.84
N GLY A 240 -12.97 1.43 1.62
CA GLY A 240 -14.17 0.78 1.10
C GLY A 240 -15.13 1.76 0.41
N SER A 241 -14.82 3.06 0.41
CA SER A 241 -15.62 4.07 -0.29
C SER A 241 -15.29 4.18 -1.78
N GLU A 242 -14.24 3.49 -2.24
CA GLU A 242 -13.81 3.50 -3.63
C GLU A 242 -14.87 2.90 -4.55
N THR A 243 -15.18 3.62 -5.63
CA THR A 243 -16.18 3.17 -6.60
C THR A 243 -15.71 1.90 -7.31
N GLY A 244 -16.55 0.86 -7.27
CA GLY A 244 -16.28 -0.42 -7.93
C GLY A 244 -15.30 -1.33 -7.19
N LEU A 245 -14.83 -0.93 -5.99
CA LEU A 245 -13.98 -1.77 -5.16
C LEU A 245 -14.83 -2.89 -4.54
N SER A 246 -14.39 -4.13 -4.74
CA SER A 246 -15.08 -5.32 -4.23
C SER A 246 -14.39 -5.86 -2.99
N LEU A 247 -13.06 -5.92 -3.00
CA LEU A 247 -12.24 -6.43 -1.91
C LEU A 247 -10.97 -5.59 -1.79
N ALA A 248 -10.52 -5.35 -0.56
CA ALA A 248 -9.23 -4.70 -0.34
C ALA A 248 -8.54 -5.18 0.94
N TRP A 249 -7.21 -5.22 0.88
CA TRP A 249 -6.36 -5.47 2.03
C TRP A 249 -5.27 -4.42 2.07
N ASN A 250 -5.25 -3.62 3.14
CA ASN A 250 -4.21 -2.62 3.35
C ASN A 250 -2.85 -3.23 3.72
N ASN A 251 -2.82 -4.53 4.07
CA ASN A 251 -1.63 -5.36 4.35
C ASN A 251 -0.67 -4.77 5.41
N ASP A 252 -1.17 -3.83 6.20
CA ASP A 252 -0.66 -3.40 7.51
C ASP A 252 -1.74 -3.47 8.59
N GLU A 253 -2.93 -3.94 8.24
CA GLU A 253 -4.10 -4.13 9.10
C GLU A 253 -4.34 -5.62 9.31
N GLY A 254 -4.29 -6.06 10.57
CA GLY A 254 -4.38 -7.46 10.92
C GLY A 254 -3.76 -7.81 12.26
N THR A 255 -3.88 -9.08 12.64
CA THR A 255 -3.31 -9.64 13.87
C THR A 255 -2.83 -11.07 13.65
N GLY A 256 -1.68 -11.42 14.24
CA GLY A 256 -1.08 -12.75 14.06
C GLY A 256 -0.87 -13.05 12.58
N THR A 257 -1.54 -14.09 12.09
CA THR A 257 -1.49 -14.54 10.70
C THR A 257 -2.65 -14.04 9.83
N LEU A 258 -3.49 -13.13 10.33
CA LEU A 258 -4.68 -12.66 9.62
C LEU A 258 -4.44 -11.24 9.10
N CYS A 259 -4.69 -11.01 7.81
CA CYS A 259 -4.85 -9.67 7.26
C CYS A 259 -6.34 -9.37 7.09
N TYR A 260 -6.76 -8.19 7.55
CA TYR A 260 -8.15 -7.79 7.54
C TYR A 260 -8.56 -7.21 6.19
N GLU A 261 -9.78 -7.53 5.80
CA GLU A 261 -10.40 -7.08 4.56
C GLU A 261 -11.31 -5.90 4.88
N ILE A 262 -11.19 -4.85 4.08
CA ILE A 262 -11.70 -3.53 4.43
C ILE A 262 -13.19 -3.38 4.09
N THR A 263 -13.68 -3.96 2.99
CA THR A 263 -14.99 -3.68 2.41
C THR A 263 -16.15 -4.41 3.09
N ASN A 264 -15.88 -5.50 3.82
CA ASN A 264 -16.91 -6.36 4.40
C ASN A 264 -16.72 -6.63 5.89
N GLU A 265 -16.35 -5.61 6.68
CA GLU A 265 -16.24 -5.70 8.16
C GLU A 265 -15.43 -6.92 8.64
N ASP A 266 -14.33 -7.24 7.96
CA ASP A 266 -13.47 -8.39 8.24
C ASP A 266 -14.14 -9.77 8.05
N GLY A 267 -15.26 -9.86 7.30
CA GLY A 267 -15.92 -11.09 6.93
C GLY A 267 -15.08 -11.98 5.99
N TYR A 268 -14.10 -11.39 5.31
CA TYR A 268 -13.31 -12.03 4.26
C TYR A 268 -11.79 -11.88 4.45
N LYS A 269 -11.26 -12.41 5.55
CA LYS A 269 -9.84 -12.27 5.92
C LYS A 269 -8.93 -13.09 5.01
N SER A 270 -7.76 -12.55 4.72
CA SER A 270 -6.67 -13.35 4.16
C SER A 270 -5.73 -13.84 5.26
N THR A 271 -4.97 -14.88 4.95
CA THR A 271 -4.00 -15.49 5.87
C THR A 271 -2.58 -15.39 5.34
N VAL A 272 -1.63 -15.26 6.26
CA VAL A 272 -0.20 -15.25 5.97
C VAL A 272 0.49 -16.47 6.60
N SER A 273 1.40 -17.10 5.86
CA SER A 273 2.17 -18.28 6.28
C SER A 273 3.64 -18.11 5.94
N GLY A 274 4.54 -18.28 6.93
CA GLY A 274 6.00 -18.06 6.79
C GLY A 274 6.41 -16.57 6.70
N THR A 275 5.51 -15.78 6.14
CA THR A 275 5.51 -14.32 6.04
C THR A 275 5.47 -13.64 7.40
N ALA A 276 6.08 -12.47 7.48
CA ALA A 276 5.99 -11.61 8.66
C ALA A 276 5.60 -10.18 8.30
N TRP A 277 4.94 -9.50 9.22
CA TRP A 277 4.66 -8.07 9.13
C TRP A 277 5.97 -7.28 9.20
N SER A 278 6.27 -6.42 8.22
CA SER A 278 7.41 -5.51 8.36
C SER A 278 7.09 -4.40 9.39
N PRO A 279 8.00 -4.06 10.34
CA PRO A 279 9.41 -4.45 10.46
C PRO A 279 9.70 -5.64 11.39
N SER A 280 8.71 -6.43 11.79
CA SER A 280 8.82 -7.47 12.84
C SER A 280 9.90 -8.54 12.57
N LYS A 281 10.35 -8.71 11.32
CA LYS A 281 11.41 -9.66 10.91
C LYS A 281 12.75 -8.99 10.59
N GLN A 282 12.82 -7.66 10.55
CA GLN A 282 14.05 -6.94 10.26
C GLN A 282 14.75 -6.56 11.57
N SER A 283 15.86 -7.25 11.88
CA SER A 283 16.76 -6.85 12.94
C SER A 283 17.49 -5.56 12.53
N GLY A 284 17.38 -4.52 13.36
CA GLY A 284 18.12 -3.26 13.19
C GLY A 284 17.31 -2.13 12.55
N ALA A 285 17.41 -0.93 13.14
CA ALA A 285 16.63 0.26 12.78
C ALA A 285 16.85 0.72 11.33
N VAL A 286 18.01 0.46 10.72
CA VAL A 286 18.38 0.95 9.37
C VAL A 286 17.84 0.03 8.25
N ALA A 287 17.69 -1.27 8.50
CA ALA A 287 17.09 -2.20 7.54
C ALA A 287 15.58 -1.94 7.36
N ALA A 288 14.90 -1.56 8.45
CA ALA A 288 13.47 -1.18 8.50
C ALA A 288 13.11 0.03 7.63
N ILE A 289 14.05 0.97 7.44
CA ILE A 289 13.80 2.26 6.79
C ILE A 289 13.93 2.17 5.27
N ASN A 290 14.84 1.34 4.74
CA ASN A 290 15.12 1.31 3.29
C ASN A 290 14.14 0.47 2.47
N LYS A 291 13.30 -0.37 3.10
CA LYS A 291 12.39 -1.29 2.39
C LYS A 291 10.89 -1.03 2.68
N CYS A 292 10.57 -0.08 3.56
CA CYS A 292 9.21 0.26 3.97
C CYS A 292 8.78 1.65 3.45
N GLY A 293 8.25 1.77 2.23
CA GLY A 293 7.65 3.01 1.69
C GLY A 293 8.45 3.75 0.60
N PRO A 294 7.89 4.11 -0.58
CA PRO A 294 8.27 5.29 -1.33
C PRO A 294 7.76 6.57 -0.62
N PRO A 295 8.36 7.72 -0.93
CA PRO A 295 8.05 9.00 -0.31
C PRO A 295 6.62 9.47 -0.60
N PHE A 296 6.01 10.14 0.37
CA PHE A 296 4.85 11.00 0.13
C PHE A 296 5.26 12.06 -0.92
N TYR A 297 4.62 12.09 -2.10
CA TYR A 297 4.98 13.09 -3.09
C TYR A 297 4.43 14.47 -2.72
N LYS A 298 5.32 15.46 -2.79
CA LYS A 298 5.06 16.90 -2.61
C LYS A 298 4.91 17.53 -4.00
N LYS A 299 3.80 18.24 -4.25
CA LYS A 299 3.73 19.21 -5.35
C LYS A 299 3.80 20.61 -4.76
N HIS A 300 5.00 21.18 -4.72
CA HIS A 300 5.31 22.59 -5.00
C HIS A 300 6.83 22.78 -4.91
N GLU A 301 7.42 22.81 -6.12
CA GLU A 301 8.45 23.70 -6.67
C GLU A 301 9.88 23.78 -6.08
N ASP A 302 10.80 23.50 -7.02
CA ASP A 302 12.16 24.03 -7.26
C ASP A 302 13.42 23.39 -6.63
N ASP A 303 14.15 22.75 -7.55
CA ASP A 303 15.60 22.65 -7.74
C ASP A 303 16.55 21.97 -6.73
N ALA A 304 17.12 20.88 -7.25
CA ALA A 304 18.46 20.31 -7.05
C ALA A 304 18.79 19.61 -5.71
N ILE A 305 19.16 18.32 -5.89
CA ILE A 305 19.82 17.38 -4.96
C ILE A 305 18.86 16.44 -4.20
N ASN A 306 18.79 15.20 -4.71
CA ASN A 306 18.39 13.93 -4.06
C ASN A 306 18.72 13.82 -2.55
N PRO A 307 18.08 12.96 -1.74
CA PRO A 307 16.94 12.06 -1.99
C PRO A 307 15.77 12.30 -0.99
N LEU A 308 14.57 11.82 -1.29
CA LEU A 308 13.54 11.59 -0.26
C LEU A 308 13.60 10.10 0.14
N PRO A 309 14.32 9.73 1.21
CA PRO A 309 14.29 8.36 1.71
C PRO A 309 12.97 8.15 2.45
N SER A 310 12.10 7.29 1.91
CA SER A 310 11.08 6.42 2.53
C SER A 310 10.20 6.84 3.73
N VAL A 311 10.50 7.89 4.48
CA VAL A 311 9.66 8.53 5.48
C VAL A 311 10.07 10.00 5.48
N GLY A 312 9.16 10.94 5.21
CA GLY A 312 9.52 12.36 5.21
C GLY A 312 10.10 12.76 6.57
N LEU A 313 11.31 13.33 6.60
CA LEU A 313 11.83 13.98 7.80
C LEU A 313 10.97 15.22 8.06
N PHE A 314 10.18 15.19 9.13
CA PHE A 314 9.33 16.30 9.52
C PHE A 314 10.14 17.31 10.35
N ALA A 315 11.11 18.00 9.73
CA ALA A 315 11.85 19.08 10.38
C ALA A 315 12.47 20.05 9.36
N THR A 316 12.29 21.35 9.61
CA THR A 316 13.38 22.32 9.62
C THR A 316 12.95 23.44 10.55
N ALA A 317 13.33 23.35 11.81
CA ALA A 317 13.33 24.54 12.64
C ALA A 317 14.46 25.45 12.14
N VAL A 318 14.16 26.72 11.90
CA VAL A 318 15.18 27.69 11.47
C VAL A 318 15.96 28.12 12.71
N GLU A 319 17.26 27.84 12.73
CA GLU A 319 18.17 28.35 13.75
C GLU A 319 18.10 29.87 13.77
N THR A 320 17.59 30.45 14.85
CA THR A 320 17.65 31.88 15.06
C THR A 320 19.05 32.26 15.54
N ALA A 321 19.46 33.52 15.34
CA ALA A 321 20.75 34.03 15.82
C ALA A 321 20.98 33.89 17.34
N THR A 322 19.94 33.52 18.10
CA THR A 322 19.96 33.26 19.55
C THR A 322 20.09 31.79 19.93
N GLY A 323 20.17 30.86 18.97
CA GLY A 323 20.23 29.42 19.23
C GLY A 323 18.93 28.82 19.79
N VAL A 324 17.83 29.57 19.71
CA VAL A 324 16.49 29.14 20.16
C VAL A 324 15.64 28.87 18.93
N LEU A 325 15.20 27.62 18.78
CA LEU A 325 14.29 27.24 17.72
C LEU A 325 12.85 27.59 18.10
N GLN A 326 12.12 28.17 17.14
CA GLN A 326 10.69 28.41 17.31
C GLN A 326 9.92 27.09 17.12
N PRO A 327 8.83 26.86 17.89
CA PRO A 327 7.88 25.79 17.64
C PRO A 327 7.52 25.66 16.16
N VAL A 328 7.68 24.47 15.60
CA VAL A 328 7.19 24.16 14.24
C VAL A 328 5.85 23.48 14.39
N MET A 329 4.80 24.11 13.87
CA MET A 329 3.49 23.46 13.73
C MET A 329 3.20 23.19 12.26
N ALA A 330 2.77 21.98 11.96
CA ALA A 330 2.34 21.61 10.63
C ALA A 330 1.00 20.87 10.71
N THR A 331 0.05 21.31 9.89
CA THR A 331 -1.17 20.56 9.59
C THR A 331 -0.97 19.81 8.29
N PHE A 332 -1.41 18.56 8.24
CA PHE A 332 -1.41 17.82 6.99
C PHE A 332 -2.60 18.25 6.13
N PRO A 333 -2.43 18.44 4.81
CA PRO A 333 -3.53 18.71 3.90
C PRO A 333 -4.62 17.62 3.93
N GLN A 334 -4.22 16.40 4.31
CA GLN A 334 -5.08 15.24 4.51
C GLN A 334 -4.63 14.50 5.77
N ALA A 335 -5.57 14.01 6.56
CA ALA A 335 -5.25 13.22 7.73
C ALA A 335 -4.55 11.90 7.32
N ILE A 336 -3.48 11.55 8.01
CA ILE A 336 -2.73 10.31 7.78
C ILE A 336 -3.42 9.19 8.56
N LYS A 337 -4.04 8.23 7.86
CA LYS A 337 -4.56 7.00 8.47
C LYS A 337 -3.41 6.09 8.91
N ILE A 338 -3.44 5.70 10.17
CA ILE A 338 -2.65 4.62 10.77
C ILE A 338 -3.65 3.48 10.99
N GLY A 339 -3.49 2.39 10.22
CA GLY A 339 -4.49 1.33 10.09
C GLY A 339 -4.94 0.68 11.41
N ARG A 340 -6.04 -0.07 11.36
CA ARG A 340 -6.83 -0.49 12.53
C ARG A 340 -6.06 -1.11 13.71
N SER A 341 -5.10 -1.98 13.40
CA SER A 341 -4.28 -2.70 14.38
C SER A 341 -2.82 -2.21 14.42
N ASN A 342 -2.54 -1.05 13.85
CA ASN A 342 -1.20 -0.48 13.70
C ASN A 342 -0.96 0.56 14.81
N PRO A 343 0.09 0.39 15.65
CA PRO A 343 0.43 1.41 16.63
C PRO A 343 0.97 2.67 15.95
N VAL A 344 0.71 3.82 16.56
CA VAL A 344 1.42 5.06 16.22
C VAL A 344 2.85 4.92 16.74
N ARG A 345 3.82 4.89 15.82
CA ARG A 345 5.24 4.77 16.13
C ARG A 345 6.00 5.91 15.49
N ILE A 346 7.09 6.29 16.12
CA ILE A 346 8.08 7.19 15.53
C ILE A 346 9.46 6.55 15.55
N LEU A 347 10.29 6.99 14.61
CA LEU A 347 11.74 6.89 14.73
C LEU A 347 12.24 8.30 15.03
N GLU A 348 13.01 8.41 16.09
CA GLU A 348 13.61 9.65 16.56
C GLU A 348 15.06 9.73 16.08
N THR A 349 15.57 10.93 15.80
CA THR A 349 17.01 11.19 15.61
C THR A 349 17.70 11.48 16.95
N ASP A 350 18.99 11.82 16.93
CA ASP A 350 19.80 12.08 18.11
C ASP A 350 19.53 13.44 18.79
N GLY A 351 18.56 14.24 18.31
CA GLY A 351 18.20 15.55 18.85
C GLY A 351 17.20 15.53 20.01
N ALA A 352 17.35 16.45 20.96
CA ALA A 352 16.39 16.60 22.07
C ALA A 352 15.20 17.47 21.65
N PHE A 353 14.02 16.87 21.56
CA PHE A 353 12.78 17.55 21.17
C PHE A 353 11.55 17.01 21.89
N SER A 354 10.52 17.84 22.01
CA SER A 354 9.16 17.42 22.31
C SER A 354 8.32 17.41 21.05
N LEU A 355 7.55 16.34 20.87
CA LEU A 355 6.61 16.14 19.78
C LEU A 355 5.20 16.07 20.35
N ILE A 356 4.28 16.82 19.76
CA ILE A 356 2.85 16.73 20.01
C ILE A 356 2.19 16.33 18.70
N LEU A 357 1.56 15.15 18.64
CA LEU A 357 0.78 14.71 17.50
C LEU A 357 -0.70 15.01 17.74
N PHE A 358 -1.34 15.61 16.74
CA PHE A 358 -2.78 15.87 16.73
C PHE A 358 -3.47 14.85 15.84
N GLY A 359 -4.67 14.45 16.24
CA GLY A 359 -5.38 13.39 15.55
C GLY A 359 -6.67 12.98 16.25
N PHE A 360 -7.28 11.93 15.73
CA PHE A 360 -8.51 11.33 16.24
C PHE A 360 -8.54 9.83 15.96
N THR A 361 -9.44 9.12 16.63
CA THR A 361 -9.80 7.75 16.26
C THR A 361 -11.09 7.83 15.45
N GLY A 362 -11.14 7.16 14.30
CA GLY A 362 -12.34 7.05 13.48
C GLY A 362 -12.69 5.59 13.23
N ASP A 363 -13.96 5.24 13.38
CA ASP A 363 -14.50 3.95 12.95
C ASP A 363 -14.66 3.95 11.43
N VAL A 364 -14.41 2.81 10.79
CA VAL A 364 -14.74 2.60 9.37
C VAL A 364 -16.21 2.22 9.25
#